data_AF-A0A3A8JEX9-F1
#
_entry.id   AF-A0A3A8JEX9-F1
#
_cell.length_a   1.000
_cell.length_b   1.000
_cell.length_c   1.000
_cell.angle_alpha   90.00
_cell.angle_beta   90.00
_cell.angle_gamma   90.00
#
_symmetry.space_group_name_H-M   'P 1'
#
loop_
_entity.id
_entity.type
_entity.pdbx_description
1 polymer ?
#
loop_
_entity_poly.entity_id
_entity_poly.type
_entity_poly.pdbx_seq_one_letter_code
_entity_poly.pdbx_strand_id
1 'polypeptide(L)'
;LGGVPPDGLGGVEGRKEIDATARVIIEKLGLRPRKAALREAIMALTSLRPWHPAELAEALHYSPDKLTERHLKAMVEEGLLERTHPDNPAHPAQAYRAVRRGG
;
A
#
# COMPACT_ATOMS: atom_id res chain seq x y z
N LEU A 1 -30.29 -18.01 -21.76
CA LEU A 1 -29.66 -16.68 -21.84
C LEU A 1 -29.64 -16.13 -20.41
N GLY A 2 -28.64 -16.48 -19.62
CA GLY A 2 -28.62 -16.16 -18.19
C GLY A 2 -27.19 -16.11 -17.68
N GLY A 3 -26.88 -15.04 -16.95
CA GLY A 3 -25.57 -14.80 -16.36
C GLY A 3 -24.89 -13.55 -16.90
N VAL A 4 -25.47 -12.38 -16.65
CA VAL A 4 -24.63 -11.20 -16.46
C VAL A 4 -23.84 -11.43 -15.16
N PRO A 5 -22.51 -11.35 -15.14
CA PRO A 5 -21.78 -11.40 -13.88
C PRO A 5 -22.08 -10.12 -13.09
N PRO A 6 -22.46 -10.21 -11.81
CA PRO A 6 -22.52 -9.06 -10.92
C PRO A 6 -21.11 -8.77 -10.39
N ASP A 7 -20.12 -8.62 -11.27
CA ASP A 7 -18.84 -8.02 -10.85
C ASP A 7 -18.95 -6.52 -11.11
N GLY A 8 -19.93 -5.93 -10.43
CA GLY A 8 -19.98 -4.50 -10.23
C GLY A 8 -18.77 -4.13 -9.40
N LEU A 9 -17.71 -3.70 -10.09
CA LEU A 9 -16.75 -2.68 -9.66
C LEU A 9 -16.71 -2.57 -8.14
N GLY A 10 -16.00 -3.51 -7.52
CA GLY A 10 -15.80 -3.59 -6.08
C GLY A 10 -15.54 -2.20 -5.52
N GLY A 11 -16.50 -1.75 -4.71
CA GLY A 11 -16.71 -0.36 -4.38
C GLY A 11 -15.44 0.34 -3.91
N VAL A 12 -15.34 1.60 -4.30
CA VAL A 12 -14.55 2.66 -3.66
C VAL A 12 -15.00 2.94 -2.21
N GLU A 13 -15.58 1.95 -1.53
CA GLU A 13 -16.08 2.00 -0.16
C GLU A 13 -14.91 1.80 0.80
N GLY A 14 -14.03 2.79 0.79
CA GLY A 14 -12.78 2.73 1.48
C GLY A 14 -12.13 4.10 1.54
N ARG A 15 -12.91 5.16 1.77
CA ARG A 15 -12.40 6.37 2.44
C ARG A 15 -12.07 5.99 3.88
N LYS A 16 -11.15 5.06 4.04
CA LYS A 16 -10.90 4.34 5.28
C LYS A 16 -9.95 5.21 6.05
N GLU A 17 -10.55 6.17 6.74
CA GLU A 17 -9.96 7.16 7.64
C GLU A 17 -8.55 6.72 8.08
N ILE A 18 -7.55 7.50 7.69
CA ILE A 18 -6.16 7.20 8.02
C ILE A 18 -6.08 7.12 9.54
N ASP A 19 -5.79 5.92 10.05
CA ASP A 19 -5.67 5.65 11.49
C ASP A 19 -4.77 6.70 12.15
N ALA A 20 -5.09 7.11 13.38
CA ALA A 20 -4.30 8.12 14.09
C ALA A 20 -2.81 7.74 14.13
N THR A 21 -2.50 6.44 14.23
CA THR A 21 -1.13 5.93 14.19
C THR A 21 -0.48 6.15 12.83
N ALA A 22 -1.22 5.89 11.74
CA ALA A 22 -0.74 6.10 10.38
C ALA A 22 -0.49 7.59 10.09
N ARG A 23 -1.35 8.49 10.58
CA ARG A 23 -1.14 9.94 10.49
C ARG A 23 0.18 10.37 11.15
N VAL A 24 0.44 9.90 12.37
CA VAL A 24 1.70 10.22 13.08
C VAL A 24 2.93 9.76 12.30
N ILE A 25 2.87 8.59 11.66
CA ILE A 25 3.98 8.08 10.82
C ILE A 25 4.23 9.01 9.62
N ILE A 26 3.16 9.44 8.94
CA ILE A 26 3.22 10.35 7.79
C ILE A 26 3.76 11.72 8.22
N GLU A 27 3.27 12.27 9.33
CA GLU A 27 3.74 13.55 9.86
C GLU A 27 5.21 13.51 10.24
N LYS A 28 5.67 12.41 10.85
CA LYS A 28 7.09 12.19 11.18
C LYS A 28 7.99 12.11 9.96
N LEU A 29 7.45 11.73 8.81
CA LEU A 29 8.18 11.64 7.55
C LEU A 29 8.64 13.03 7.04
N GLY A 30 7.80 14.04 7.24
CA GLY A 30 7.97 15.40 6.71
C GLY A 30 7.80 15.51 5.19
N LEU A 31 7.99 16.72 4.64
CA LEU A 31 7.76 17.02 3.21
C LEU A 31 8.77 16.36 2.25
N ARG A 32 9.97 15.99 2.72
CA ARG A 32 11.03 15.49 1.83
C ARG A 32 11.82 14.35 2.49
N PRO A 33 11.19 13.19 2.62
CA PRO A 33 11.79 12.09 3.32
C PRO A 33 12.93 11.45 2.52
N ARG A 34 13.96 11.02 3.24
CA ARG A 34 15.01 10.18 2.65
C ARG A 34 14.44 8.83 2.24
N LYS A 35 15.06 8.19 1.24
CA LYS A 35 14.65 6.86 0.74
C LYS A 35 14.44 5.83 1.87
N ALA A 36 15.33 5.84 2.88
CA ALA A 36 15.23 4.96 4.04
C ALA A 36 13.97 5.27 4.88
N ALA A 37 13.78 6.52 5.30
CA ALA A 37 12.62 6.95 6.08
C ALA A 37 11.29 6.65 5.37
N LEU A 38 11.23 6.88 4.05
CA LEU A 38 10.05 6.54 3.25
C LEU A 38 9.74 5.04 3.30
N ARG A 39 10.76 4.18 3.12
CA ARG A 39 10.58 2.71 3.21
C ARG A 39 10.16 2.27 4.61
N GLU A 40 10.74 2.85 5.66
CA GLU A 40 10.35 2.56 7.04
C GLU A 40 8.89 2.92 7.31
N ALA A 41 8.42 4.07 6.82
CA ALA A 41 7.03 4.44 6.95
C ALA A 41 6.09 3.55 6.15
N ILE A 42 6.46 3.17 4.92
CA ILE A 42 5.70 2.19 4.15
C ILE A 42 5.57 0.89 4.96
N MET A 43 6.66 0.39 5.56
CA MET A 43 6.60 -0.81 6.42
C MET A 43 5.70 -0.59 7.64
N ALA A 44 5.85 0.52 8.34
CA ALA A 44 5.05 0.81 9.52
C ALA A 44 3.55 0.89 9.18
N LEU A 45 3.19 1.57 8.08
CA LEU A 45 1.81 1.66 7.58
C LEU A 45 1.26 0.28 7.18
N THR A 46 2.01 -0.47 6.38
CA THR A 46 1.63 -1.80 5.88
C THR A 46 1.65 -2.90 6.95
N SER A 47 2.24 -2.63 8.12
CA SER A 47 2.21 -3.50 9.31
C SER A 47 0.91 -3.33 10.11
N LEU A 48 0.33 -2.13 10.10
CA LEU A 48 -0.97 -1.86 10.75
C LEU A 48 -2.12 -2.54 10.01
N ARG A 49 -2.14 -2.43 8.67
CA ARG A 49 -3.13 -3.03 7.79
C ARG A 49 -2.55 -3.20 6.38
N PRO A 50 -3.12 -4.05 5.51
CA PRO A 50 -2.80 -4.01 4.09
C PRO A 50 -3.22 -2.66 3.49
N TRP A 51 -2.33 -2.02 2.73
CA TRP A 51 -2.58 -0.74 2.07
C TRP A 51 -2.55 -0.87 0.55
N HIS A 52 -3.48 -0.18 -0.13
CA HIS A 52 -3.45 -0.05 -1.57
C HIS A 52 -2.34 0.91 -2.01
N PRO A 53 -1.69 0.69 -3.17
CA PRO A 53 -0.64 1.57 -3.66
C PRO A 53 -1.14 3.00 -3.89
N ALA A 54 -2.39 3.16 -4.33
CA ALA A 54 -3.01 4.47 -4.51
C ALA A 54 -3.21 5.21 -3.18
N GLU A 55 -3.73 4.53 -2.15
CA GLU A 55 -3.90 5.12 -0.81
C GLU A 55 -2.56 5.48 -0.16
N LEU A 56 -1.58 4.58 -0.27
CA LEU A 56 -0.23 4.81 0.23
C LEU A 56 0.42 6.02 -0.45
N ALA A 57 0.23 6.15 -1.75
CA ALA A 57 0.74 7.27 -2.52
C ALA A 57 0.07 8.59 -2.15
N GLU A 58 -1.25 8.60 -1.96
CA GLU A 58 -1.97 9.78 -1.47
C GLU A 58 -1.50 10.18 -0.07
N ALA A 59 -1.43 9.22 0.85
CA ALA A 59 -0.97 9.41 2.22
C ALA A 59 0.47 9.94 2.30
N LEU A 60 1.35 9.50 1.39
CA LEU A 60 2.75 9.90 1.33
C LEU A 60 2.99 11.08 0.37
N HIS A 61 1.94 11.68 -0.19
CA HIS A 61 2.02 12.72 -1.23
C HIS A 61 2.98 12.36 -2.37
N TYR A 62 2.95 11.10 -2.80
CA TYR A 62 3.80 10.51 -3.83
C TYR A 62 2.98 10.07 -5.04
N SER A 63 3.63 9.82 -6.19
CA SER A 63 2.95 9.23 -7.35
C SER A 63 2.78 7.72 -7.17
N PRO A 64 1.59 7.14 -7.34
CA PRO A 64 1.34 5.70 -7.11
C PRO A 64 2.19 4.79 -7.99
N ASP A 65 2.37 5.18 -9.24
CA ASP A 65 3.18 4.46 -10.23
C ASP A 65 4.66 4.41 -9.79
N LYS A 66 5.24 5.59 -9.50
CA LYS A 66 6.62 5.71 -9.02
C LYS A 66 6.84 5.07 -7.66
N LEU A 67 5.87 5.15 -6.75
CA LEU A 67 5.94 4.50 -5.43
C LEU A 67 6.04 2.99 -5.61
N THR A 68 5.20 2.45 -6.50
CA THR A 68 5.15 1.01 -6.78
C THR A 68 6.44 0.53 -7.42
N GLU A 69 6.89 1.17 -8.49
CA GLU A 69 8.09 0.76 -9.22
C GLU A 69 9.38 0.94 -8.40
N ARG A 70 9.54 2.06 -7.69
CA ARG A 70 10.80 2.41 -7.01
C ARG A 70 10.92 1.86 -5.60
N HIS A 71 9.79 1.68 -4.92
CA HIS A 71 9.77 1.31 -3.51
C HIS A 71 9.04 -0.01 -3.28
N LEU A 72 7.75 -0.12 -3.60
CA LEU A 72 6.95 -1.30 -3.24
C LEU A 72 7.47 -2.57 -3.90
N LYS A 73 7.76 -2.53 -5.21
CA LYS A 73 8.30 -3.68 -5.95
C LYS A 73 9.64 -4.13 -5.35
N ALA A 74 10.58 -3.19 -5.17
CA ALA A 74 11.86 -3.48 -4.55
C ALA A 74 11.70 -4.07 -3.14
N MET A 75 10.79 -3.54 -2.32
CA MET A 75 10.54 -4.06 -0.97
C MET A 75 9.88 -5.44 -0.97
N VAL A 76 9.06 -5.76 -1.97
CA VAL A 76 8.53 -7.13 -2.16
C VAL A 76 9.65 -8.09 -2.55
N GLU A 77 10.52 -7.69 -3.49
CA GLU A 77 11.68 -8.49 -3.90
C GLU A 77 12.68 -8.68 -2.75
N GLU A 78 12.85 -7.69 -1.88
CA GLU A 78 13.65 -7.77 -0.65
C GLU A 78 12.98 -8.61 0.47
N GLY A 79 11.75 -9.09 0.26
CA GLY A 79 10.99 -9.87 1.24
C GLY A 79 10.52 -9.06 2.47
N LEU A 80 10.40 -7.73 2.32
CA LEU A 80 9.90 -6.82 3.35
C LEU A 80 8.38 -6.63 3.25
N LEU A 81 7.84 -6.71 2.04
CA LEU A 81 6.41 -6.61 1.75
C LEU A 81 5.91 -7.84 1.01
N GLU A 82 4.64 -8.14 1.16
CA GLU A 82 3.90 -9.16 0.41
C GLU A 82 2.72 -8.51 -0.32
N ARG A 83 2.40 -9.06 -1.48
CA ARG A 83 1.21 -8.70 -2.26
C ARG A 83 0.04 -9.55 -1.81
N THR A 84 -1.12 -8.96 -1.58
CA THR A 84 -2.33 -9.73 -1.27
C THR A 84 -2.88 -10.48 -2.49
N HIS A 85 -2.70 -9.95 -3.71
CA HIS A 85 -3.05 -10.64 -4.95
C HIS A 85 -1.78 -10.92 -5.79
N PRO A 86 -1.12 -12.07 -5.58
CA PRO A 86 0.06 -12.44 -6.36
C PRO A 86 -0.28 -12.79 -7.81
N ASP A 87 -1.44 -13.39 -8.07
CA ASP A 87 -1.89 -13.82 -9.41
C ASP A 87 -2.13 -12.67 -10.38
N ASN A 88 -2.53 -11.49 -9.89
CA ASN A 88 -2.78 -10.34 -10.74
C ASN A 88 -2.12 -9.06 -10.19
N PRO A 89 -0.89 -8.74 -10.61
CA PRO A 89 -0.15 -7.59 -10.09
C PRO A 89 -0.76 -6.24 -10.48
N ALA A 90 -1.57 -6.19 -11.55
CA ALA A 90 -2.28 -4.99 -12.00
C ALA A 90 -3.71 -4.90 -11.44
N HIS A 91 -4.06 -5.75 -10.46
CA HIS A 91 -5.40 -5.75 -9.89
C HIS A 91 -5.71 -4.41 -9.19
N PRO A 92 -6.88 -3.78 -9.43
CA PRO A 92 -7.24 -2.52 -8.78
C PRO A 92 -7.35 -2.66 -7.26
N ALA A 93 -7.71 -3.84 -6.74
CA ALA A 93 -7.71 -4.14 -5.31
C ALA A 93 -6.36 -4.68 -4.80
N GLN A 94 -5.26 -4.55 -5.56
CA GLN A 94 -3.95 -4.95 -5.09
C GLN A 94 -3.56 -4.15 -3.85
N ALA A 95 -3.13 -4.84 -2.79
CA ALA A 95 -2.64 -4.23 -1.58
C ALA A 95 -1.30 -4.84 -1.17
N TYR A 96 -0.55 -4.08 -0.39
CA TYR A 96 0.75 -4.46 0.13
C TYR A 96 0.65 -4.58 1.64
N ARG A 97 1.19 -5.67 2.17
CA ARG A 97 1.26 -5.93 3.60
C ARG A 97 2.72 -6.10 4.00
N ALA A 98 3.12 -5.59 5.17
CA ALA A 98 4.44 -5.88 5.69
C ALA A 98 4.53 -7.37 6.03
N VAL A 99 5.57 -8.03 5.54
CA VAL A 99 5.94 -9.35 6.02
C VAL A 99 6.43 -9.12 7.43
N ARG A 100 5.63 -9.50 8.44
CA ARG A 100 6.18 -9.58 9.79
C ARG A 100 7.30 -10.61 9.70
N ARG A 101 8.56 -10.15 9.73
CA ARG A 101 9.64 -11.03 10.14
C ARG A 101 9.27 -11.47 11.55
N GLY A 102 8.72 -12.67 11.67
CA GLY A 102 8.51 -13.31 12.95
C GLY A 102 9.85 -13.30 13.66
N GLY A 103 9.92 -12.53 14.74
CA GLY A 103 10.88 -12.78 15.80
C GLY A 103 10.40 -13.98 16.61
#